data_AF-A0A7W5HIH5-F1
#
_entry.id   AF-A0A7W5HIH5-F1
#
_cell.length_a   1.000
_cell.length_b   1.000
_cell.length_c   1.000
_cell.angle_alpha   90.00
_cell.angle_beta   90.00
_cell.angle_gamma   90.00
#
_symmetry.space_group_name_H-M   'P 1'
#
loop_
_entity.id
_entity.type
_entity.pdbx_description
1 polymer ?
#
loop_
_entity_poly.entity_id
_entity_poly.type
_entity_poly.pdbx_seq_one_letter_code
_entity_poly.pdbx_strand_id
1 'polypeptide(L)'
;MTDDDIRHYLEGRLMVEVEPHEVRMSHWVYAPRVTDVHRGVLLIDLIGSPWDLMHVEESDGGIELTMRKYPGDCDDLKLRITVEPPGLYVNGRVVEAGALSSLLESL
;
A
#
# COMPACT_ATOMS: atom_id res chain seq x y z
N MET A 1 -10.25 -17.18 -12.49
CA MET A 1 -10.26 -15.71 -12.57
C MET A 1 -10.10 -15.24 -11.15
N THR A 2 -8.87 -15.01 -10.71
CA THR A 2 -8.63 -14.11 -9.59
C THR A 2 -9.06 -12.75 -10.09
N ASP A 3 -10.10 -12.18 -9.49
CA ASP A 3 -10.35 -10.74 -9.60
C ASP A 3 -9.22 -10.08 -8.79
N ASP A 4 -8.08 -9.86 -9.44
CA ASP A 4 -7.11 -8.91 -8.92
C ASP A 4 -7.81 -7.55 -8.95
N ASP A 5 -8.10 -6.98 -7.79
CA ASP A 5 -8.76 -5.67 -7.70
C ASP A 5 -7.73 -4.60 -8.07
N ILE A 6 -7.70 -4.26 -9.35
CA ILE A 6 -6.83 -3.23 -9.91
C ILE A 6 -7.60 -1.90 -9.98
N ARG A 7 -7.05 -0.88 -9.32
CA ARG A 7 -7.60 0.47 -9.32
C ARG A 7 -6.56 1.48 -9.76
N HIS A 8 -7.01 2.45 -10.53
CA HIS A 8 -6.17 3.51 -11.07
C HIS A 8 -6.49 4.84 -10.38
N TYR A 9 -5.44 5.60 -10.05
CA TYR A 9 -5.48 6.89 -9.37
C TYR A 9 -4.58 7.89 -10.09
N LEU A 10 -4.82 9.18 -9.86
CA LEU A 10 -4.13 10.30 -10.49
C LEU A 10 -4.12 10.18 -12.01
N GLU A 11 -5.32 10.14 -12.60
CA GLU A 11 -5.52 10.03 -14.05
C GLU A 11 -4.84 8.80 -14.67
N GLY A 12 -4.70 7.71 -13.91
CA GLY A 12 -4.09 6.47 -14.37
C GLY A 12 -2.59 6.35 -14.12
N ARG A 13 -1.95 7.38 -13.57
CA ARG A 13 -0.51 7.35 -13.26
C ARG A 13 -0.18 6.32 -12.19
N LEU A 14 -0.99 6.23 -11.14
CA LEU A 14 -0.78 5.28 -10.06
C LEU A 14 -1.75 4.12 -10.24
N MET A 15 -1.19 2.91 -10.27
CA MET A 15 -1.96 1.67 -10.26
C MET A 15 -1.79 1.02 -8.89
N VAL A 16 -2.91 0.72 -8.24
CA VAL A 16 -2.98 -0.06 -7.01
C VAL A 16 -3.58 -1.41 -7.34
N GLU A 17 -2.83 -2.46 -7.10
CA GLU A 17 -3.26 -3.85 -7.26
C GLU A 17 -3.38 -4.47 -5.88
N VAL A 18 -4.36 -5.35 -5.70
CA VAL A 18 -4.55 -6.09 -4.46
C VAL A 18 -4.64 -7.57 -4.77
N GLU A 19 -3.79 -8.36 -4.11
CA GLU A 19 -3.84 -9.83 -4.19
C GLU A 19 -4.35 -10.39 -2.86
N PRO A 20 -5.60 -10.93 -2.83
CA PRO A 20 -6.11 -11.58 -1.64
C PRO A 20 -5.33 -12.87 -1.35
N HIS A 21 -4.82 -13.00 -0.13
CA HIS A 21 -4.20 -14.24 0.32
C HIS A 21 -4.75 -14.71 1.66
N GLU A 22 -4.88 -16.02 1.80
CA GLU A 22 -5.32 -16.62 3.06
C GLU A 22 -4.15 -16.68 4.04
N VAL A 23 -4.34 -16.13 5.24
CA VAL A 23 -3.33 -16.12 6.31
C VAL A 23 -3.59 -17.22 7.33
N ARG A 24 -4.82 -17.31 7.90
CA ARG A 24 -5.26 -18.36 8.83
C ARG A 24 -6.78 -18.49 8.90
N MET A 25 -7.29 -19.73 9.01
CA MET A 25 -8.70 -20.02 9.34
C MET A 25 -9.71 -19.26 8.46
N SER A 26 -9.50 -19.23 7.13
CA SER A 26 -10.34 -18.50 6.19
C SER A 26 -10.35 -16.97 6.38
N HIS A 27 -9.36 -16.40 7.10
CA HIS A 27 -9.13 -14.96 7.09
C HIS A 27 -8.28 -14.61 5.88
N TRP A 28 -8.73 -13.58 5.17
CA TRP A 28 -8.11 -13.07 3.96
C TRP A 28 -7.49 -11.71 4.23
N VAL A 29 -6.29 -11.50 3.71
CA VAL A 29 -5.61 -10.20 3.71
C VAL A 29 -5.48 -9.74 2.27
N TYR A 30 -5.87 -8.50 2.04
CA TYR A 30 -5.91 -7.80 0.77
C TYR A 30 -4.69 -6.87 0.70
N ALA A 31 -3.51 -7.45 0.50
CA ALA A 31 -2.27 -6.69 0.54
C ALA A 31 -2.06 -5.88 -0.74
N PRO A 32 -1.63 -4.61 -0.65
CA PRO A 32 -1.52 -3.75 -1.83
C PRO A 32 -0.13 -3.81 -2.49
N ARG A 33 -0.13 -3.65 -3.81
CA ARG A 33 1.02 -3.27 -4.63
C ARG A 33 0.72 -1.93 -5.30
N VAL A 34 1.69 -1.02 -5.32
CA VAL A 34 1.55 0.29 -5.96
C VAL A 34 2.64 0.50 -6.98
N THR A 35 2.25 0.85 -8.20
CA THR A 35 3.15 1.09 -9.34
C THR A 35 2.90 2.49 -9.91
N ASP A 36 3.97 3.28 -10.11
CA ASP A 36 3.93 4.44 -11.00
C ASP A 36 4.03 3.94 -12.44
N VAL A 37 2.89 3.89 -13.13
CA VAL A 37 2.76 3.37 -14.49
C VAL A 37 3.52 4.23 -15.49
N HIS A 38 3.54 5.55 -15.30
CA HIS A 38 4.22 6.47 -16.20
C HIS A 38 5.74 6.27 -16.16
N ARG A 39 6.28 6.02 -14.96
CA ARG A 39 7.72 5.78 -14.76
C ARG A 39 8.10 4.31 -14.91
N GLY A 40 7.14 3.39 -14.91
CA GLY A 40 7.37 1.96 -14.86
C GLY A 40 8.07 1.51 -13.57
N VAL A 41 7.82 2.21 -12.46
CA VAL A 41 8.50 1.98 -11.17
C VAL A 41 7.54 1.39 -10.16
N LEU A 42 7.92 0.25 -9.59
CA LEU A 42 7.28 -0.32 -8.42
C LEU A 42 7.60 0.55 -7.19
N LEU A 43 6.58 1.19 -6.62
CA LEU A 43 6.74 2.05 -5.45
C LEU A 43 6.64 1.24 -4.16
N ILE A 44 5.70 0.31 -4.11
CA ILE A 44 5.38 -0.52 -2.94
C ILE A 44 4.97 -1.91 -3.41
N ASP A 45 5.47 -2.94 -2.74
CA ASP A 45 5.00 -4.32 -2.90
C ASP A 45 4.81 -4.96 -1.53
N LEU A 46 3.55 -5.05 -1.10
CA LEU A 46 3.17 -5.70 0.16
C LEU A 46 2.46 -7.03 -0.07
N ILE A 47 2.47 -7.57 -1.30
CA ILE A 47 1.83 -8.85 -1.61
C ILE A 47 2.40 -9.96 -0.72
N GLY A 48 1.49 -10.74 -0.11
CA GLY A 48 1.83 -11.80 0.85
C GLY A 48 2.25 -11.31 2.25
N SER A 49 2.25 -9.99 2.49
CA SER A 49 2.50 -9.42 3.81
C SER A 49 1.22 -9.38 4.65
N PRO A 50 1.31 -9.27 5.99
CA PRO A 50 0.14 -9.17 6.87
C PRO A 50 -0.63 -7.84 6.79
N TRP A 51 -0.26 -6.92 5.89
CA TRP A 51 -0.89 -5.60 5.81
C TRP A 51 -2.11 -5.63 4.91
N ASP A 52 -3.27 -5.47 5.52
CA ASP A 52 -4.57 -5.45 4.87
C ASP A 52 -4.91 -4.02 4.42
N LEU A 53 -5.22 -3.83 3.14
CA LEU A 53 -5.64 -2.53 2.60
C LEU A 53 -7.10 -2.25 2.97
N MET A 54 -7.32 -1.21 3.77
CA MET A 54 -8.66 -0.81 4.20
C MET A 54 -9.28 0.23 3.27
N HIS A 55 -8.48 1.21 2.84
CA HIS A 55 -8.95 2.31 2.02
C HIS A 55 -7.81 2.97 1.23
N VAL A 56 -8.15 3.57 0.09
CA VAL A 56 -7.25 4.42 -0.70
C VAL A 56 -7.98 5.69 -1.07
N GLU A 57 -7.35 6.83 -0.80
CA GLU A 57 -7.82 8.14 -1.20
C GLU A 57 -6.76 8.87 -2.03
N GLU A 58 -7.20 9.67 -3.01
CA GLU A 58 -6.30 10.62 -3.66
C GLU A 58 -5.96 11.74 -2.68
N SER A 59 -4.71 12.15 -2.68
CA SER A 59 -4.22 13.25 -1.87
C SER A 59 -3.44 14.22 -2.76
N ASP A 60 -3.13 15.41 -2.24
CA ASP A 60 -2.42 16.43 -3.02
C ASP A 60 -1.08 15.87 -3.56
N GLY A 61 -1.00 15.71 -4.89
CA GLY A 61 0.13 15.13 -5.60
C GLY A 61 0.40 13.65 -5.36
N GLY A 62 -0.58 12.87 -4.89
CA GLY A 62 -0.36 11.48 -4.48
C GLY A 62 -1.61 10.65 -4.15
N ILE A 63 -1.39 9.54 -3.44
CA ILE A 63 -2.44 8.74 -2.79
C ILE A 63 -2.08 8.49 -1.32
N GLU A 64 -3.08 8.25 -0.49
CA GLU A 64 -2.92 7.77 0.88
C GLU A 64 -3.64 6.42 1.03
N LEU A 65 -2.89 5.41 1.48
CA LEU A 65 -3.37 4.07 1.77
C LEU A 65 -3.57 3.97 3.28
N THR A 66 -4.78 3.62 3.72
CA THR A 66 -5.04 3.22 5.10
C THR A 66 -4.98 1.71 5.19
N MET A 67 -4.11 1.19 6.05
CA MET A 67 -3.83 -0.25 6.17
C MET A 67 -3.86 -0.71 7.63
N ARG A 68 -4.14 -2.00 7.86
CA ARG A 68 -4.07 -2.62 9.18
C ARG A 68 -3.21 -3.89 9.15
N LYS A 69 -2.42 -4.14 10.19
CA LYS A 69 -1.62 -5.37 10.29
C LYS A 69 -2.43 -6.52 10.88
N TYR A 70 -2.35 -7.69 10.25
CA TYR A 70 -2.99 -8.93 10.71
C TYR A 70 -1.97 -9.97 11.25
N PRO A 71 -2.34 -10.76 12.27
CA PRO A 71 -3.43 -10.52 13.20
C PRO A 71 -3.03 -9.40 14.17
N GLY A 72 -3.96 -8.51 14.49
CA GLY A 72 -3.70 -7.50 15.52
C GLY A 72 -4.79 -6.44 15.60
N ASP A 73 -4.98 -5.91 16.81
CA ASP A 73 -5.72 -4.66 17.08
C ASP A 73 -4.74 -3.48 17.07
N CYS A 74 -3.83 -3.46 16.10
CA CYS A 74 -2.93 -2.32 15.92
C CYS A 74 -3.71 -1.15 15.29
N ASP A 75 -3.28 0.07 15.62
CA ASP A 75 -3.82 1.26 14.98
C ASP A 75 -3.61 1.20 13.47
N ASP A 76 -4.57 1.74 12.73
CA ASP A 76 -4.47 1.82 11.29
C ASP A 76 -3.23 2.67 10.91
N LEU A 77 -2.46 2.17 9.94
CA LEU A 77 -1.30 2.84 9.39
C LEU A 77 -1.68 3.61 8.13
N LYS A 78 -1.29 4.89 8.09
CA LYS A 78 -1.44 5.75 6.92
C LYS A 78 -0.14 5.78 6.14
N LEU A 79 -0.15 5.23 4.92
CA LEU A 79 0.96 5.27 3.98
C LEU A 79 0.62 6.24 2.85
N ARG A 80 1.29 7.40 2.81
CA ARG A 80 1.14 8.37 1.73
C ARG A 80 2.28 8.25 0.73
N ILE A 81 1.93 8.26 -0.54
CA ILE A 81 2.84 8.18 -1.69
C ILE A 81 2.60 9.41 -2.54
N THR A 82 3.61 10.26 -2.73
CA THR A 82 3.56 11.39 -3.66
C THR A 82 4.39 11.09 -4.89
N VAL A 83 3.99 11.64 -6.05
CA VAL A 83 4.67 11.39 -7.33
C VAL A 83 5.55 12.55 -7.79
N GLU A 84 5.21 13.78 -7.41
CA GLU A 84 5.93 15.00 -7.83
C GLU A 84 5.95 16.06 -6.70
N PRO A 85 7.05 16.17 -5.92
CA PRO A 85 8.21 15.27 -5.93
C PRO A 85 7.87 13.87 -5.40
N PRO A 86 8.63 12.83 -5.81
CA PRO A 86 8.44 11.48 -5.29
C PRO A 86 8.75 11.45 -3.79
N GLY A 87 7.84 10.88 -3.01
CA GLY A 87 7.96 10.85 -1.56
C GLY A 87 7.11 9.74 -0.95
N LEU A 88 7.59 9.22 0.17
CA LEU A 88 6.91 8.17 0.93
C LEU A 88 6.80 8.60 2.38
N TYR A 89 5.61 8.49 2.96
CA TYR A 89 5.34 8.92 4.32
C TYR A 89 4.54 7.86 5.07
N VAL A 90 4.98 7.53 6.28
CA VAL A 90 4.25 6.65 7.20
C VAL A 90 3.79 7.49 8.38
N ASN A 91 2.47 7.55 8.60
CA ASN A 91 1.85 8.36 9.65
C ASN A 91 2.37 9.82 9.65
N GLY A 92 2.53 10.39 8.44
CA GLY A 92 3.02 11.76 8.22
C GLY A 92 4.54 11.95 8.34
N ARG A 93 5.32 10.90 8.65
CA ARG A 93 6.79 10.98 8.70
C ARG A 93 7.40 10.48 7.41
N VAL A 94 8.36 11.21 6.86
CA VAL A 94 9.08 10.77 5.65
C VAL A 94 9.83 9.47 5.91
N VAL A 95 9.79 8.55 4.95
CA VAL A 95 10.46 7.25 5.01
C VAL A 95 11.22 7.03 3.71
N GLU A 96 12.46 6.60 3.82
CA GLU A 96 13.24 6.15 2.67
C GLU A 96 12.65 4.84 2.13
N ALA A 97 12.52 4.69 0.80
CA ALA A 97 11.91 3.51 0.20
C ALA A 97 12.56 2.19 0.67
N GLY A 98 13.89 2.18 0.81
CA GLY A 98 14.62 1.00 1.31
C GLY A 98 14.43 0.68 2.80
N ALA A 99 13.87 1.60 3.59
CA ALA A 99 13.61 1.42 5.01
C ALA A 99 12.16 1.01 5.32
N LEU A 100 11.26 1.10 4.32
CA LEU A 100 9.83 0.84 4.52
C LEU A 100 9.56 -0.57 5.04
N SER A 101 10.11 -1.61 4.40
CA SER A 101 9.83 -2.99 4.79
C SER A 101 10.24 -3.25 6.23
N SER A 102 11.45 -2.81 6.63
CA SER A 102 11.92 -2.93 8.00
C SER A 102 11.07 -2.14 9.00
N LEU A 103 10.58 -0.96 8.62
CA LEU A 103 9.66 -0.19 9.46
C LEU A 103 8.34 -0.96 9.67
N LEU A 104 7.72 -1.47 8.60
CA LEU A 104 6.46 -2.21 8.66
C LEU A 104 6.58 -3.54 9.44
N GLU A 105 7.72 -4.20 9.37
CA GLU A 105 8.01 -5.39 10.17
C GLU A 105 8.11 -5.09 11.67
N SER A 106 8.64 -3.92 12.02
CA SER A 106 8.86 -3.50 13.42
C SER A 106 7.61 -3.03 14.16
N LEU A 107 6.49 -2.81 13.45
CA LEU A 107 5.21 -2.36 13.99
C LEU A 107 4.37 -3.47 14.61
#